data_AF-A0A9W7F965-F1
#
_entry.id   AF-A0A9W7F965-F1
#
_cell.length_a   1.000
_cell.length_b   1.000
_cell.length_c   1.000
_cell.angle_alpha   90.00
_cell.angle_beta   90.00
_cell.angle_gamma   90.00
#
_symmetry.space_group_name_H-M   'P 1'
#
loop_
_entity.id
_entity.type
_entity.pdbx_description
1 polymer ?
#
loop_
_entity_poly.entity_id
_entity_poly.type
_entity_poly.pdbx_seq_one_letter_code
_entity_poly.pdbx_strand_id
1 'polypeptide(L)'
;MPLRSPPPTLKLIAFDLDGTLWSPDMYMLWSGGSPFTKITSTLLKDTLGKDVRLLGCTGEVLDLCSSSDVVVAWVRILSQQFVFVYW
;
A
#
# COMPACT_ATOMS: atom_id res chain seq x y z
N MET A 1 -4.25 7.98 -44.35
CA MET A 1 -4.40 8.28 -42.91
C MET A 1 -3.34 7.50 -42.16
N PRO A 2 -2.50 8.11 -41.31
CA PRO A 2 -1.61 7.33 -40.47
C PRO A 2 -2.45 6.60 -39.40
N LEU A 3 -2.23 5.30 -39.25
CA LEU A 3 -2.80 4.48 -38.18
C LEU A 3 -2.32 5.05 -36.84
N ARG A 4 -3.25 5.48 -35.98
CA ARG A 4 -2.91 5.90 -34.61
C ARG A 4 -2.33 4.70 -33.86
N SER A 5 -1.22 4.91 -33.14
CA SER A 5 -0.71 3.91 -32.21
C SER A 5 -1.77 3.57 -31.17
N PRO A 6 -1.85 2.31 -30.70
CA PRO A 6 -2.74 1.96 -29.61
C PRO A 6 -2.44 2.82 -28.38
N PRO A 7 -3.46 3.09 -27.53
CA PRO A 7 -3.26 3.86 -26.31
C PRO A 7 -2.24 3.15 -25.40
N PRO A 8 -1.44 3.93 -24.64
CA PRO A 8 -0.48 3.35 -23.71
C PRO A 8 -1.22 2.46 -22.69
N THR A 9 -0.75 1.22 -22.55
CA THR A 9 -1.29 0.28 -21.56
C THR A 9 -0.63 0.56 -20.21
N LEU A 10 -1.43 0.70 -19.16
CA LEU A 10 -0.91 0.76 -17.79
C LEU A 10 -0.24 -0.58 -17.45
N LYS A 11 1.06 -0.55 -17.14
CA LYS A 11 1.84 -1.76 -16.83
C LYS A 11 2.10 -1.95 -15.35
N LEU A 12 2.19 -0.85 -14.60
CA LEU A 12 2.56 -0.88 -13.19
C LEU A 12 1.89 0.27 -12.42
N ILE A 13 1.47 -0.03 -11.20
CA ILE A 13 1.05 0.95 -10.19
C ILE A 13 1.98 0.81 -8.98
N ALA A 14 2.54 1.92 -8.54
CA ALA A 14 3.37 1.97 -7.34
C ALA A 14 2.65 2.74 -6.23
N PHE A 15 2.50 2.13 -5.07
CA PHE A 15 1.93 2.77 -3.87
C PHE A 15 3.03 3.07 -2.86
N ASP A 16 3.06 4.31 -2.37
CA ASP A 16 3.73 4.61 -1.10
C ASP A 16 2.96 3.97 0.07
N LEU A 17 3.58 3.85 1.24
CA LEU A 17 3.03 3.14 2.38
C LEU A 17 2.43 4.10 3.43
N ASP A 18 3.28 4.74 4.23
CA ASP A 18 2.90 5.56 5.37
C ASP A 18 2.13 6.81 4.91
N GLY A 19 0.99 7.11 5.54
CA GLY A 19 0.14 8.25 5.15
C GLY A 19 -0.58 8.09 3.80
N THR A 20 -0.27 7.05 3.03
CA THR A 20 -0.96 6.69 1.78
C THR A 20 -1.96 5.55 2.00
N LEU A 21 -1.48 4.40 2.48
CA LEU A 21 -2.32 3.21 2.67
C LEU A 21 -2.89 3.11 4.08
N TRP A 22 -2.11 3.54 5.08
CA TRP A 22 -2.46 3.39 6.48
C TRP A 22 -2.01 4.56 7.35
N SER A 23 -2.54 4.58 8.56
CA SER A 23 -2.13 5.45 9.67
C SER A 23 -2.15 4.66 10.98
N PRO A 24 -1.25 4.93 11.94
CA PRO A 24 -0.19 5.94 11.89
C PRO A 24 1.02 5.48 11.08
N ASP A 25 1.93 6.41 10.78
CA ASP A 25 3.20 6.11 10.09
C ASP A 25 4.04 5.10 10.90
N MET A 26 4.85 4.29 10.22
CA MET A 26 5.63 3.23 10.85
C MET A 26 6.55 3.70 12.00
N TYR A 27 7.15 4.88 11.92
CA TYR A 27 8.02 5.38 13.00
C TYR A 27 7.23 5.70 14.27
N MET A 28 5.92 5.98 14.14
CA MET A 28 5.02 6.14 15.27
C MET A 28 4.64 4.80 15.92
N LEU A 29 5.08 3.68 15.34
CA LEU A 29 4.92 2.30 15.82
C LEU A 29 6.26 1.73 16.36
N TRP A 30 7.21 2.58 16.74
CA TRP A 30 8.48 2.10 17.31
C TRP A 30 8.39 1.69 18.78
N SER A 31 7.42 2.23 19.52
CA SER A 31 7.16 1.82 20.91
C SER A 31 6.33 0.53 20.99
N GLY A 32 5.52 0.25 19.97
CA GLY A 32 4.65 -0.91 19.82
C GLY A 32 4.35 -1.08 18.34
N GLY A 33 4.32 -2.32 17.85
CA GLY A 33 4.31 -2.57 16.41
C GLY A 33 3.96 -4.01 16.10
N SER A 34 4.62 -4.57 15.09
CA SER A 34 4.46 -5.98 14.74
C SER A 34 4.81 -6.92 15.92
N PRO A 35 4.13 -8.07 16.07
CA PRO A 35 3.01 -8.56 15.26
C PRO A 35 1.70 -7.81 15.50
N PHE A 36 0.91 -7.68 14.44
CA PHE A 36 -0.41 -7.04 14.50
C PHE A 36 -1.53 -8.07 14.66
N THR A 37 -2.57 -7.70 15.42
CA THR A 37 -3.82 -8.45 15.56
C THR A 37 -4.91 -7.83 14.70
N LYS A 38 -5.53 -8.63 13.83
CA LYS A 38 -6.64 -8.16 12.99
C LYS A 38 -7.93 -8.03 13.82
N ILE A 39 -8.52 -6.84 13.81
CA ILE A 39 -9.80 -6.56 14.48
C ILE A 39 -10.94 -6.51 13.46
N THR A 40 -10.74 -5.80 12.35
CA THR A 40 -11.68 -5.74 11.21
C THR A 40 -10.92 -5.80 9.89
N SER A 41 -11.60 -5.61 8.75
CA SER A 41 -10.93 -5.46 7.45
C SER A 41 -10.05 -4.22 7.35
N THR A 42 -10.34 -3.17 8.12
CA THR A 42 -9.65 -1.86 8.05
C THR A 42 -8.93 -1.47 9.33
N LEU A 43 -9.05 -2.26 10.41
CA LEU A 43 -8.44 -1.99 11.71
C LEU A 43 -7.61 -3.19 12.20
N LEU A 44 -6.37 -2.89 12.55
CA LEU A 44 -5.45 -3.76 13.27
C LEU A 44 -5.09 -3.14 14.62
N LYS A 45 -4.62 -3.97 15.54
CA LYS A 45 -3.96 -3.52 16.78
C LYS A 45 -2.51 -3.99 16.83
N ASP A 46 -1.63 -3.11 17.28
CA ASP A 46 -0.24 -3.47 17.55
C ASP A 46 -0.09 -4.24 18.89
N THR A 47 1.15 -4.60 19.24
CA THR A 47 1.48 -5.29 20.50
C THR A 47 1.15 -4.51 21.77
N LEU A 48 0.97 -3.19 21.68
CA LEU A 48 0.57 -2.33 22.79
C LEU A 48 -0.92 -1.94 22.74
N GLY A 49 -1.68 -2.53 21.83
CA GLY A 49 -3.11 -2.26 21.66
C GLY A 49 -3.42 -0.96 20.92
N LYS A 50 -2.43 -0.30 20.32
CA LYS A 50 -2.59 0.90 19.49
C LYS A 50 -3.26 0.52 18.17
N ASP A 51 -4.16 1.38 17.72
CA ASP A 51 -4.87 1.19 16.46
C ASP A 51 -3.97 1.49 15.25
N VAL A 52 -4.03 0.62 14.25
CA VAL A 52 -3.46 0.81 12.92
C VAL A 52 -4.57 0.63 11.91
N ARG A 53 -4.82 1.64 11.06
CA ARG A 53 -6.01 1.73 10.21
C ARG A 53 -5.64 1.88 8.75
N LEU A 54 -6.34 1.16 7.87
CA LEU A 54 -6.34 1.49 6.44
C LEU A 54 -7.05 2.82 6.21
N LEU A 55 -6.53 3.62 5.29
CA LEU A 55 -7.05 4.95 4.98
C LEU A 55 -8.10 4.90 3.86
N GLY A 56 -9.22 5.61 4.04
CA GLY A 56 -10.24 5.79 3.00
C GLY A 56 -10.69 4.48 2.35
N CYS A 57 -10.73 4.47 1.02
CA CYS A 57 -11.08 3.30 0.20
C CYS A 57 -9.86 2.44 -0.19
N THR A 58 -8.75 2.49 0.58
CA THR A 58 -7.51 1.76 0.25
C THR A 58 -7.78 0.28 -0.04
N GLY A 59 -8.57 -0.41 0.79
CA GLY A 59 -8.89 -1.82 0.55
C GLY A 59 -9.54 -2.07 -0.82
N GLU A 60 -10.54 -1.26 -1.18
CA GLU A 60 -11.25 -1.38 -2.47
C GLU A 60 -10.34 -1.11 -3.67
N VAL A 61 -9.45 -0.11 -3.55
CA VAL A 61 -8.47 0.21 -4.61
C VAL A 61 -7.48 -0.94 -4.81
N LEU A 62 -7.01 -1.53 -3.72
CA LEU A 62 -6.09 -2.67 -3.79
C LEU A 62 -6.78 -3.91 -4.37
N ASP A 63 -8.01 -4.21 -3.97
CA ASP A 63 -8.81 -5.30 -4.53
C ASP A 63 -9.05 -5.13 -6.04
N LEU A 64 -9.30 -3.90 -6.50
CA LEU A 64 -9.43 -3.58 -7.91
C LEU A 64 -8.12 -3.82 -8.67
N CYS A 65 -6.98 -3.42 -8.10
CA CYS A 65 -5.67 -3.64 -8.71
C CYS A 65 -5.33 -5.13 -8.82
N SER A 66 -5.64 -5.92 -7.79
CA SER A 66 -5.43 -7.38 -7.78
C SER A 66 -6.26 -8.13 -8.83
N SER A 67 -7.35 -7.52 -9.32
CA SER A 67 -8.21 -8.11 -10.35
C SER A 67 -7.80 -7.74 -11.78
N SER A 68 -6.67 -7.02 -11.94
CA SER A 68 -6.20 -6.50 -13.24
C SER A 68 -4.85 -7.12 -13.65
N ASP A 69 -4.50 -7.04 -14.94
CA ASP A 69 -3.19 -7.48 -15.46
C ASP A 69 -2.04 -6.48 -15.15
N VAL A 70 -2.26 -5.56 -14.21
CA VAL A 70 -1.30 -4.51 -13.85
C VAL A 70 -0.42 -5.00 -12.70
N VAL A 71 0.88 -4.79 -12.81
CA VAL A 71 1.81 -5.10 -11.72
C VAL A 71 1.65 -4.08 -10.59
N VAL A 72 1.44 -4.54 -9.37
CA VAL A 72 1.41 -3.67 -8.18
C VAL A 72 2.76 -3.73 -7.48
N ALA A 73 3.34 -2.56 -7.21
CA ALA A 73 4.56 -2.41 -6.45
C ALA A 73 4.34 -1.57 -5.20
N TRP A 74 4.97 -1.97 -4.11
CA TRP A 74 5.01 -1.19 -2.87
C TRP A 74 6.33 -0.46 -2.78
N VAL A 75 6.25 0.84 -2.54
CA VAL A 75 7.42 1.71 -2.48
C VAL A 75 7.52 2.26 -1.08
N ARG A 76 8.70 2.11 -0.48
CA ARG A 76 9.07 2.88 0.69
C ARG A 76 10.39 3.58 0.42
N ILE A 77 10.46 4.84 0.83
CA ILE A 77 11.72 5.56 0.91
C ILE A 77 12.30 5.34 2.31
N LEU A 78 13.37 4.55 2.39
CA LEU A 78 14.25 4.51 3.56
C LEU A 78 15.57 5.15 3.12
N SER A 79 15.95 6.28 3.74
CA SER A 79 17.28 6.90 3.57
C SER A 79 17.76 7.04 2.10
N GLN A 80 16.91 7.59 1.22
CA GLN A 80 17.20 7.82 -0.21
C GLN A 80 17.42 6.57 -1.08
N GLN A 81 16.94 5.39 -0.66
CA GLN A 81 16.86 4.20 -1.52
C GLN A 81 15.41 3.72 -1.65
N PHE A 82 15.01 3.40 -2.89
CA PHE A 82 13.73 2.76 -3.18
C PHE A 82 13.85 1.27 -2.93
N VAL A 83 13.04 0.73 -2.02
CA VAL A 83 12.86 -0.72 -1.88
C VAL A 83 11.54 -1.08 -2.56
N PHE A 84 11.62 -1.85 -3.64
CA PHE A 84 10.46 -2.47 -4.26
C PHE A 84 10.24 -3.81 -3.60
N VAL A 85 9.07 -3.99 -2.97
CA VAL A 85 8.64 -5.30 -2.49
C VAL A 85 7.66 -5.86 -3.52
N TYR A 86 8.05 -6.94 -4.18
CA TYR A 86 7.17 -7.72 -5.06
C TYR A 86 6.56 -8.84 -4.23
N TRP A 87 5.23 -8.97 -4.26
CA TRP A 87 4.50 -10.10 -3.69
C TRP A 87 3.74 -10.80 -4.81
#